data_AF-A0A7W5FUV7-F1
#
_entry.id   AF-A0A7W5FUV7-F1
#
_cell.length_a   1.000
_cell.length_b   1.000
_cell.length_c   1.000
_cell.angle_alpha   90.00
_cell.angle_beta   90.00
_cell.angle_gamma   90.00
#
_symmetry.space_group_name_H-M   'P 1'
#
loop_
_entity.id
_entity.type
_entity.pdbx_description
1 polymer ?
#
loop_
_entity_poly.entity_id
_entity_poly.type
_entity_poly.pdbx_seq_one_letter_code
_entity_poly.pdbx_strand_id
1 'polypeptide(L)'
;MLVALSIIGISGYSGINKVGNSVEEIGKVRMPSVEGLLVMSEGQTAVALATLRTAIWENDYKSQARFSEVLTLRQKAWASAEAGLKTYEPLPQTADEAVLWKQFVEEWNAWKAADQKLATIIGALAANKDEEGQKKLFTDFYTQFDAAGPLFTKAETTLKKILDLNKHVAADAVKAGQDATVSSQRTMVISALLAIAVAVACAWYITLAITRPINEAVEVAKTVASGDLTSRIEVQTTEETGQLLGALKDMNESLIRIVGQVRSGTDTIACASSQIATGNLDLSSRTEEQASSLEETASSMEELTSTVRQNADNASQANQLAASASGVAMKGGEVVSRVVQTMESINASSNKIVDIISVIDGIAFQTNILALNAAVEAARAGEQGRGFAVVASEVRNLAQRSAAAAKEIKQLISESVETVGAGSKLVAEAGETMGEIVTSVQRVTDIMTEITMATKEQSSGIDQINTAVSQMDTVTQQNAALVEEAAAAAASLEEQAGKLAQVVSVFRLDHNAAPAMSAAAPKATVAALKAPAAPALKPAAASRAKPAAARAELKRPDLSSGSKASSKVAATVSEDGWEEF
;
A
#
# COMPACT_ATOMS: atom_id res chain seq x y z
N MET A 1 33.35 -29.37 -33.37
CA MET A 1 33.85 -30.68 -32.89
C MET A 1 33.57 -31.82 -33.89
N LEU A 2 32.33 -32.06 -34.32
CA LEU A 2 31.97 -33.13 -35.26
C LEU A 2 32.72 -33.09 -36.61
N VAL A 3 32.95 -31.89 -37.16
CA VAL A 3 33.73 -31.71 -38.41
C VAL A 3 35.19 -32.15 -38.23
N ALA A 4 35.81 -31.82 -37.10
CA ALA A 4 37.20 -32.20 -36.84
C ALA A 4 37.37 -33.71 -36.64
N LEU A 5 36.42 -34.35 -35.93
CA LEU A 5 36.39 -35.81 -35.79
C LEU A 5 36.20 -36.52 -37.14
N SER A 6 35.37 -35.95 -38.02
CA SER A 6 35.16 -36.49 -39.37
C SER A 6 36.43 -36.39 -40.23
N ILE A 7 37.17 -35.28 -40.14
CA ILE A 7 38.45 -35.10 -40.84
C ILE A 7 39.52 -36.09 -40.33
N ILE A 8 39.60 -36.29 -39.02
CA ILE A 8 40.51 -37.28 -38.41
C ILE A 8 40.17 -38.70 -38.91
N GLY A 9 38.89 -39.07 -38.91
CA GLY A 9 38.42 -40.37 -39.38
C GLY A 9 38.75 -40.63 -40.85
N ILE A 10 38.47 -39.66 -41.74
CA ILE A 10 38.75 -39.77 -43.18
C ILE A 10 40.25 -39.87 -43.46
N SER A 11 41.07 -39.07 -42.78
CA SER A 11 42.53 -39.08 -42.94
C SER A 11 43.16 -40.39 -42.44
N GLY A 12 42.67 -40.92 -41.32
CA GLY A 12 43.10 -42.22 -40.79
C GLY A 12 42.74 -43.37 -41.72
N TYR A 13 41.50 -43.40 -42.22
CA TYR A 13 41.03 -44.43 -43.15
C TYR A 13 41.83 -44.44 -44.46
N SER A 14 42.09 -43.26 -45.05
CA SER A 14 42.90 -43.13 -46.27
C SER A 14 44.35 -43.62 -46.08
N GLY A 15 44.95 -43.36 -44.91
CA GLY A 15 46.27 -43.86 -44.56
C GLY A 15 46.33 -45.38 -44.47
N ILE A 16 45.38 -45.97 -43.74
CA ILE A 16 45.27 -47.43 -43.58
C ILE A 16 45.11 -48.12 -44.93
N ASN A 17 44.27 -47.60 -45.84
CA ASN A 17 44.10 -48.19 -47.16
C ASN A 17 45.38 -48.17 -48.01
N LYS A 18 46.16 -47.07 -47.97
CA LYS A 18 47.42 -46.98 -48.71
C LYS A 18 48.47 -47.94 -48.17
N VAL A 19 48.59 -48.04 -46.85
CA VAL A 19 49.49 -49.02 -46.19
C VAL A 19 49.05 -50.44 -46.49
N GLY A 20 47.74 -50.72 -46.46
CA GLY A 20 47.16 -52.01 -46.82
C GLY A 20 47.53 -52.44 -48.24
N ASN A 21 47.39 -51.55 -49.22
CA ASN A 21 47.77 -51.83 -50.60
C ASN A 21 49.27 -52.11 -50.76
N SER A 22 50.14 -51.36 -50.08
CA SER A 22 51.59 -51.62 -50.07
C SER A 22 51.93 -52.99 -49.46
N VAL A 23 51.29 -53.36 -48.36
CA VAL A 23 51.48 -54.66 -47.71
C VAL A 23 50.97 -55.80 -48.59
N GLU A 24 49.85 -55.60 -49.28
CA GLU A 24 49.29 -56.57 -50.22
C GLU A 24 50.19 -56.78 -51.44
N GLU A 25 50.72 -55.70 -52.02
CA GLU A 25 51.69 -55.76 -53.13
C GLU A 25 52.96 -56.53 -52.73
N ILE A 26 53.52 -56.26 -51.55
CA ILE A 26 54.72 -56.95 -51.06
C ILE A 26 54.41 -58.42 -50.76
N GLY A 27 53.35 -58.69 -50.01
CA GLY A 27 53.06 -60.01 -49.46
C GLY A 27 52.47 -61.00 -50.47
N LYS A 28 51.59 -60.54 -51.38
CA LYS A 28 50.91 -61.41 -52.34
C LYS A 28 51.57 -61.45 -53.72
N VAL A 29 52.32 -60.40 -54.09
CA VAL A 29 52.92 -60.30 -55.43
C VAL A 29 54.45 -60.40 -55.34
N ARG A 30 55.11 -59.44 -54.69
CA ARG A 30 56.58 -59.31 -54.81
C ARG A 30 57.36 -60.41 -54.08
N MET A 31 56.95 -60.80 -52.87
CA MET A 31 57.67 -61.82 -52.11
C MET A 31 57.57 -63.20 -52.79
N PRO A 32 56.38 -63.68 -53.22
CA PRO A 32 56.29 -64.89 -54.04
C PRO A 32 57.02 -64.77 -55.39
N SER A 33 57.03 -63.59 -56.01
CA SER A 33 57.80 -63.38 -57.26
C SER A 33 59.30 -63.56 -57.05
N VAL A 34 59.87 -62.95 -56.01
CA VAL A 34 61.29 -63.10 -55.67
C VAL A 34 61.62 -64.56 -55.33
N GLU A 35 60.76 -65.24 -54.57
CA GLU A 35 60.93 -66.66 -54.24
C GLU A 35 60.92 -67.54 -55.50
N GLY A 36 59.93 -67.37 -56.38
CA GLY A 36 59.82 -68.12 -57.63
C GLY A 36 61.03 -67.93 -58.54
N LEU A 37 61.48 -66.69 -58.70
CA LEU A 37 62.66 -66.35 -59.52
C LEU A 37 63.97 -66.90 -58.93
N LEU A 38 64.11 -66.92 -57.59
CA LEU A 38 65.27 -67.53 -56.93
C LEU A 38 65.29 -69.05 -57.13
N VAL A 39 64.15 -69.72 -56.93
CA VAL A 39 64.01 -71.16 -57.17
C VAL A 39 64.32 -71.52 -58.63
N MET A 40 63.92 -70.66 -59.58
CA MET A 40 64.31 -70.79 -60.99
C MET A 40 65.82 -70.70 -61.18
N SER A 41 66.46 -69.64 -60.69
CA SER A 41 67.91 -69.41 -60.84
C SER A 41 68.74 -70.53 -60.19
N GLU A 42 68.34 -70.97 -58.99
CA GLU A 42 68.92 -72.14 -58.32
C GLU A 42 68.76 -73.41 -59.15
N GLY A 43 67.57 -73.63 -59.72
CA GLY A 43 67.27 -74.74 -60.61
C GLY A 43 68.12 -74.71 -61.89
N GLN A 44 68.26 -73.55 -62.54
CA GLN A 44 69.10 -73.39 -63.74
C GLN A 44 70.56 -73.73 -63.43
N THR A 45 71.07 -73.19 -62.32
CA THR A 45 72.43 -73.42 -61.85
C THR A 45 72.64 -74.90 -61.52
N ALA A 46 71.66 -75.56 -60.88
CA ALA A 46 71.72 -76.98 -60.56
C ALA A 46 71.72 -77.87 -61.82
N VAL A 47 70.97 -77.51 -62.87
CA VAL A 47 71.02 -78.21 -64.18
C VAL A 47 72.43 -78.08 -64.76
N ALA A 48 72.99 -76.87 -64.82
CA ALA A 48 74.32 -76.63 -65.36
C ALA A 48 75.42 -77.40 -64.59
N LEU A 49 75.36 -77.40 -63.25
CA LEU A 49 76.27 -78.16 -62.39
C LEU A 49 76.14 -79.68 -62.62
N ALA A 50 74.91 -80.19 -62.74
CA ALA A 50 74.70 -81.61 -63.01
C ALA A 50 75.21 -82.00 -64.40
N THR A 51 75.07 -81.12 -65.41
CA THR A 51 75.67 -81.31 -66.74
C THR A 51 77.18 -81.45 -66.67
N LEU A 52 77.85 -80.51 -65.98
CA LEU A 52 79.31 -80.51 -65.81
C LEU A 52 79.81 -81.79 -65.14
N ARG A 53 79.02 -82.38 -64.24
CA ARG A 53 79.36 -83.65 -63.58
C ARG A 53 79.59 -84.79 -64.60
N THR A 54 78.95 -84.75 -65.77
CA THR A 54 79.16 -85.73 -66.86
C THR A 54 80.63 -85.78 -67.30
N ALA A 55 81.32 -84.64 -67.37
CA ALA A 55 82.72 -84.57 -67.82
C ALA A 55 83.70 -85.27 -66.88
N ILE A 56 83.34 -85.49 -65.61
CA ILE A 56 84.22 -86.11 -64.60
C ILE A 56 84.59 -87.56 -65.00
N TRP A 57 83.69 -88.27 -65.68
CA TRP A 57 83.86 -89.69 -66.03
C TRP A 57 84.19 -89.91 -67.50
N GLU A 58 84.71 -88.89 -68.19
CA GLU A 58 85.07 -88.98 -69.62
C GLU A 58 85.95 -90.19 -69.95
N ASN A 59 86.97 -90.42 -69.13
CA ASN A 59 87.97 -91.48 -69.32
C ASN A 59 87.59 -92.83 -68.67
N ASP A 60 86.41 -92.95 -68.06
CA ASP A 60 85.95 -94.18 -67.38
C ASP A 60 84.76 -94.81 -68.13
N TYR A 61 85.06 -95.81 -68.96
CA TYR A 61 84.07 -96.50 -69.78
C TYR A 61 83.23 -97.53 -69.02
N LYS A 62 83.41 -97.67 -67.69
CA LYS A 62 82.58 -98.54 -66.83
C LYS A 62 81.60 -97.75 -65.95
N SER A 63 81.55 -96.43 -66.10
CA SER A 63 80.78 -95.52 -65.26
C SER A 63 79.34 -95.21 -65.74
N GLN A 64 78.72 -96.11 -66.53
CA GLN A 64 77.36 -95.93 -67.09
C GLN A 64 76.30 -95.62 -66.04
N ALA A 65 76.38 -96.26 -64.86
CA ALA A 65 75.49 -95.98 -63.74
C ALA A 65 75.60 -94.52 -63.25
N ARG A 66 76.78 -93.88 -63.36
CA ARG A 66 76.97 -92.47 -62.99
C ARG A 66 76.31 -91.52 -63.98
N PHE A 67 76.33 -91.82 -65.28
CA PHE A 67 75.58 -91.04 -66.27
C PHE A 67 74.06 -91.13 -66.04
N SER A 68 73.56 -92.28 -65.60
CA SER A 68 72.16 -92.39 -65.18
C SER A 68 71.84 -91.57 -63.92
N GLU A 69 72.75 -91.53 -62.93
CA GLU A 69 72.64 -90.66 -61.75
C GLU A 69 72.59 -89.17 -62.16
N VAL A 70 73.44 -88.76 -63.11
CA VAL A 70 73.42 -87.39 -63.66
C VAL A 70 72.08 -87.04 -64.31
N LEU A 71 71.47 -87.96 -65.07
CA LEU A 71 70.14 -87.73 -65.63
C LEU A 71 69.08 -87.53 -64.55
N THR A 72 69.11 -88.32 -63.47
CA THR A 72 68.17 -88.14 -62.35
C THR A 72 68.35 -86.79 -61.65
N LEU A 73 69.60 -86.35 -61.45
CA LEU A 73 69.90 -85.04 -60.87
C LEU A 73 69.44 -83.90 -61.77
N ARG A 74 69.69 -84.01 -63.08
CA ARG A 74 69.21 -83.04 -64.09
C ARG A 74 67.70 -82.97 -64.12
N GLN A 75 67.00 -84.11 -64.08
CA GLN A 75 65.54 -84.15 -64.03
C GLN A 75 64.99 -83.46 -62.77
N LYS A 76 65.61 -83.70 -61.60
CA LYS A 76 65.23 -83.04 -60.35
C LYS A 76 65.49 -81.53 -60.40
N ALA A 77 66.63 -81.11 -60.95
CA ALA A 77 66.99 -79.71 -61.10
C ALA A 77 66.02 -78.97 -62.05
N TRP A 78 65.68 -79.58 -63.19
CA TRP A 78 64.64 -79.06 -64.10
C TRP A 78 63.27 -78.98 -63.43
N ALA A 79 62.88 -80.00 -62.66
CA ALA A 79 61.61 -79.96 -61.93
C ALA A 79 61.56 -78.81 -60.91
N SER A 80 62.68 -78.53 -60.23
CA SER A 80 62.80 -77.37 -59.33
C SER A 80 62.70 -76.05 -60.09
N ALA A 81 63.44 -75.94 -61.20
CA ALA A 81 63.44 -74.74 -62.02
C ALA A 81 62.05 -74.44 -62.62
N GLU A 82 61.32 -75.49 -63.04
CA GLU A 82 59.93 -75.39 -63.49
C GLU A 82 58.93 -75.08 -62.36
N ALA A 83 59.21 -75.52 -61.12
CA ALA A 83 58.39 -75.15 -59.97
C ALA A 83 58.47 -73.65 -59.66
N GLY A 84 59.67 -73.06 -59.77
CA GLY A 84 59.84 -71.62 -59.66
C GLY A 84 59.11 -70.86 -60.77
N LEU A 85 59.14 -71.37 -62.01
CA LEU A 85 58.40 -70.81 -63.15
C LEU A 85 56.89 -70.80 -62.89
N LYS A 86 56.32 -71.90 -62.40
CA LYS A 86 54.90 -72.00 -62.04
C LYS A 86 54.48 -71.09 -60.88
N THR A 87 55.44 -70.73 -60.02
CA THR A 87 55.19 -69.80 -58.91
C THR A 87 55.17 -68.36 -59.41
N TYR A 88 56.07 -68.01 -60.33
CA TYR A 88 56.23 -66.65 -60.81
C TYR A 88 55.25 -66.26 -61.94
N GLU A 89 55.03 -67.14 -62.93
CA GLU A 89 54.21 -66.86 -64.12
C GLU A 89 52.78 -66.33 -63.85
N PRO A 90 52.02 -66.84 -62.85
CA PRO A 90 50.66 -66.35 -62.60
C PRO A 90 50.61 -65.02 -61.83
N LEU A 91 51.75 -64.52 -61.33
CA LEU A 91 51.79 -63.32 -60.52
C LEU A 91 51.68 -62.05 -61.40
N PRO A 92 51.02 -60.99 -60.91
CA PRO A 92 50.96 -59.72 -61.63
C PRO A 92 52.35 -59.13 -61.90
N GLN A 93 52.65 -58.89 -63.18
CA GLN A 93 53.93 -58.31 -63.61
C GLN A 93 53.78 -56.80 -63.85
N THR A 94 54.83 -56.04 -63.55
CA THR A 94 54.93 -54.65 -64.04
C THR A 94 55.12 -54.62 -65.56
N ALA A 95 54.94 -53.45 -66.19
CA ALA A 95 55.14 -53.31 -67.62
C ALA A 95 56.57 -53.69 -68.06
N ASP A 96 57.58 -53.26 -67.30
CA ASP A 96 58.99 -53.56 -67.56
C ASP A 96 59.32 -55.04 -67.31
N GLU A 97 58.71 -55.61 -66.27
CA GLU A 97 58.82 -57.02 -65.90
C GLU A 97 58.25 -57.94 -66.98
N ALA A 98 57.09 -57.60 -67.54
CA ALA A 98 56.45 -58.38 -68.61
C ALA A 98 57.30 -58.43 -69.89
N VAL A 99 58.01 -57.33 -70.21
CA VAL A 99 58.94 -57.28 -71.34
C VAL A 99 60.13 -58.22 -71.11
N LEU A 100 60.74 -58.15 -69.93
CA LEU A 100 61.88 -59.01 -69.57
C LEU A 100 61.45 -60.49 -69.46
N TRP A 101 60.26 -60.78 -68.94
CA TRP A 101 59.74 -62.14 -68.82
C TRP A 101 59.55 -62.79 -70.19
N LYS A 102 58.97 -62.06 -71.14
CA LYS A 102 58.83 -62.57 -72.52
C LYS A 102 60.20 -62.91 -73.13
N GLN A 103 61.19 -62.03 -72.95
CA GLN A 103 62.56 -62.28 -73.39
C GLN A 103 63.16 -63.51 -72.69
N PHE A 104 63.00 -63.63 -71.38
CA PHE A 104 63.47 -64.77 -70.61
C PHE A 104 62.86 -66.08 -71.09
N VAL A 105 61.55 -66.14 -71.35
CA VAL A 105 60.87 -67.36 -71.81
C VAL A 105 61.43 -67.85 -73.15
N GLU A 106 61.72 -66.94 -74.08
CA GLU A 106 62.38 -67.29 -75.35
C GLU A 106 63.79 -67.87 -75.11
N GLU A 107 64.58 -67.22 -74.26
CA GLU A 107 65.94 -67.64 -73.91
C GLU A 107 65.98 -68.97 -73.13
N TRP A 108 65.02 -69.15 -72.21
CA TRP A 108 64.79 -70.35 -71.43
C TRP A 108 64.44 -71.53 -72.33
N ASN A 109 63.51 -71.35 -73.28
CA ASN A 109 63.12 -72.41 -74.19
C ASN A 109 64.26 -72.79 -75.15
N ALA A 110 65.02 -71.80 -75.63
CA ALA A 110 66.21 -72.04 -76.44
C ALA A 110 67.27 -72.83 -75.67
N TRP A 111 67.54 -72.45 -74.41
CA TRP A 111 68.45 -73.18 -73.54
C TRP A 111 67.93 -74.58 -73.21
N LYS A 112 66.64 -74.74 -72.86
CA LYS A 112 66.00 -76.03 -72.59
C LYS A 112 66.11 -76.99 -73.77
N ALA A 113 65.90 -76.50 -75.00
CA ALA A 113 66.06 -77.31 -76.20
C ALA A 113 67.52 -77.74 -76.43
N ALA A 114 68.49 -76.85 -76.19
CA ALA A 114 69.91 -77.19 -76.26
C ALA A 114 70.33 -78.18 -75.16
N ASP A 115 69.79 -78.02 -73.95
CA ASP A 115 70.04 -78.89 -72.80
C ASP A 115 69.36 -80.26 -72.94
N GLN A 116 68.22 -80.37 -73.61
CA GLN A 116 67.60 -81.66 -73.95
C GLN A 116 68.48 -82.49 -74.88
N LYS A 117 69.22 -81.85 -75.81
CA LYS A 117 70.23 -82.54 -76.62
C LYS A 117 71.35 -83.09 -75.75
N LEU A 118 71.81 -82.31 -74.75
CA LEU A 118 72.78 -82.80 -73.75
C LEU A 118 72.21 -83.99 -72.96
N ALA A 119 70.94 -83.93 -72.52
CA ALA A 119 70.31 -85.07 -71.86
C ALA A 119 70.26 -86.31 -72.75
N THR A 120 70.00 -86.15 -74.05
CA THR A 120 70.01 -87.25 -75.03
C THR A 120 71.40 -87.86 -75.18
N ILE A 121 72.44 -87.03 -75.26
CA ILE A 121 73.83 -87.50 -75.33
C ILE A 121 74.24 -88.20 -74.03
N ILE A 122 73.89 -87.65 -72.86
CA ILE A 122 74.13 -88.30 -71.56
C ILE A 122 73.37 -89.63 -71.46
N GLY A 123 72.15 -89.72 -72.01
CA GLY A 123 71.40 -90.97 -72.13
C GLY A 123 72.10 -92.00 -73.01
N ALA A 124 72.66 -91.56 -74.14
CA ALA A 124 73.47 -92.42 -74.99
C ALA A 124 74.76 -92.87 -74.27
N LEU A 125 75.42 -91.98 -73.50
CA LEU A 125 76.57 -92.32 -72.65
C LEU A 125 76.21 -93.37 -71.59
N ALA A 126 75.02 -93.28 -70.98
CA ALA A 126 74.53 -94.26 -70.01
C ALA A 126 74.22 -95.63 -70.65
N ALA A 127 73.81 -95.67 -71.92
CA ALA A 127 73.50 -96.90 -72.64
C ALA A 127 74.72 -97.52 -73.35
N ASN A 128 75.79 -96.73 -73.55
CA ASN A 128 76.96 -97.14 -74.31
C ASN A 128 77.82 -98.15 -73.53
N LYS A 129 78.34 -99.17 -74.23
CA LYS A 129 79.22 -100.21 -73.68
C LYS A 129 80.57 -100.29 -74.39
N ASP A 130 80.82 -99.39 -75.34
CA ASP A 130 82.01 -99.37 -76.19
C ASP A 130 82.90 -98.14 -75.92
N GLU A 131 84.21 -98.35 -75.81
CA GLU A 131 85.17 -97.29 -75.48
C GLU A 131 85.29 -96.25 -76.62
N GLU A 132 85.28 -96.72 -77.88
CA GLU A 132 85.38 -95.85 -79.06
C GLU A 132 84.10 -95.02 -79.25
N GLY A 133 82.94 -95.64 -79.04
CA GLY A 133 81.64 -94.96 -78.95
C GLY A 133 81.58 -93.87 -77.87
N GLN A 134 82.22 -94.07 -76.72
CA GLN A 134 82.23 -93.09 -75.62
C GLN A 134 83.00 -91.83 -76.00
N LYS A 135 84.19 -91.96 -76.61
CA LYS A 135 84.99 -90.81 -77.07
C LYS A 135 84.25 -89.96 -78.09
N LYS A 136 83.50 -90.59 -78.99
CA LYS A 136 82.65 -89.87 -79.94
C LYS A 136 81.51 -89.13 -79.23
N LEU A 137 80.82 -89.79 -78.30
CA LEU A 137 79.75 -89.17 -77.52
C LEU A 137 80.23 -88.01 -76.65
N PHE A 138 81.46 -88.06 -76.12
CA PHE A 138 82.06 -86.92 -75.41
C PHE A 138 82.45 -85.77 -76.34
N THR A 139 82.92 -86.05 -77.55
CA THR A 139 83.11 -85.01 -78.59
C THR A 139 81.77 -84.30 -78.89
N ASP A 140 80.69 -85.07 -79.07
CA ASP A 140 79.35 -84.54 -79.30
C ASP A 140 78.83 -83.77 -78.06
N PHE A 141 79.11 -84.28 -76.85
CA PHE A 141 78.76 -83.64 -75.58
C PHE A 141 79.42 -82.28 -75.45
N TYR A 142 80.74 -82.17 -75.66
CA TYR A 142 81.44 -80.88 -75.54
C TYR A 142 81.00 -79.88 -76.61
N THR A 143 80.76 -80.33 -77.83
CA THR A 143 80.23 -79.47 -78.91
C THR A 143 78.86 -78.91 -78.53
N GLN A 144 77.97 -79.77 -78.02
CA GLN A 144 76.64 -79.35 -77.60
C GLN A 144 76.67 -78.53 -76.29
N PHE A 145 77.64 -78.77 -75.41
CA PHE A 145 77.83 -78.05 -74.16
C PHE A 145 78.31 -76.62 -74.42
N ASP A 146 79.29 -76.45 -75.30
CA ASP A 146 79.78 -75.15 -75.75
C ASP A 146 78.65 -74.32 -76.42
N ALA A 147 77.80 -74.98 -77.20
CA ALA A 147 76.62 -74.34 -77.79
C ALA A 147 75.53 -73.97 -76.75
N ALA A 148 75.40 -74.72 -75.64
CA ALA A 148 74.38 -74.48 -74.61
C ALA A 148 74.80 -73.40 -73.58
N GLY A 149 76.10 -73.23 -73.33
CA GLY A 149 76.63 -72.29 -72.33
C GLY A 149 76.21 -70.82 -72.51
N PRO A 150 76.32 -70.24 -73.72
CA PRO A 150 75.84 -68.87 -74.00
C PRO A 150 74.33 -68.71 -73.80
N LEU A 151 73.54 -69.73 -74.14
CA LEU A 151 72.08 -69.71 -73.96
C LEU A 151 71.68 -69.72 -72.48
N PHE A 152 72.35 -70.53 -71.66
CA PHE A 152 72.21 -70.50 -70.20
C PHE A 152 72.53 -69.11 -69.64
N THR A 153 73.70 -68.57 -69.99
CA THR A 153 74.18 -67.28 -69.47
C THR A 153 73.22 -66.15 -69.83
N LYS A 154 72.64 -66.20 -71.03
CA LYS A 154 71.66 -65.21 -71.49
C LYS A 154 70.37 -65.29 -70.67
N ALA A 155 69.79 -66.49 -70.53
CA ALA A 155 68.59 -66.73 -69.73
C ALA A 155 68.80 -66.33 -68.25
N GLU A 156 69.91 -66.74 -67.65
CA GLU A 156 70.26 -66.42 -66.25
C GLU A 156 70.45 -64.90 -66.05
N THR A 157 71.03 -64.19 -67.02
CA THR A 157 71.20 -62.74 -66.94
C THR A 157 69.87 -62.01 -67.02
N THR A 158 68.96 -62.45 -67.90
CA THR A 158 67.61 -61.87 -67.98
C THR A 158 66.81 -62.19 -66.72
N LEU A 159 66.91 -63.41 -66.18
CA LEU A 159 66.26 -63.80 -64.93
C LEU A 159 66.72 -62.92 -63.76
N LYS A 160 68.03 -62.65 -63.65
CA LYS A 160 68.57 -61.74 -62.62
C LYS A 160 68.04 -60.32 -62.74
N LYS A 161 67.87 -59.78 -63.95
CA LYS A 161 67.26 -58.45 -64.15
C LYS A 161 65.82 -58.41 -63.64
N ILE A 162 65.04 -59.47 -63.88
CA ILE A 162 63.67 -59.60 -63.38
C ILE A 162 63.64 -59.68 -61.86
N LEU A 163 64.58 -60.43 -61.27
CA LEU A 163 64.75 -60.54 -59.82
C LEU A 163 65.10 -59.20 -59.17
N ASP A 164 66.05 -58.46 -59.73
CA ASP A 164 66.46 -57.15 -59.21
C ASP A 164 65.33 -56.12 -59.36
N LEU A 165 64.58 -56.15 -60.46
CA LEU A 165 63.40 -55.31 -60.65
C LEU A 165 62.34 -55.59 -59.56
N ASN A 166 62.06 -56.86 -59.26
CA ASN A 166 61.12 -57.22 -58.20
C ASN A 166 61.59 -56.77 -56.81
N LYS A 167 62.90 -56.83 -56.52
CA LYS A 167 63.47 -56.30 -55.27
C LYS A 167 63.32 -54.77 -55.18
N HIS A 168 63.54 -54.06 -56.29
CA HIS A 168 63.36 -52.60 -56.33
C HIS A 168 61.90 -52.20 -56.13
N VAL A 169 60.96 -52.84 -56.83
CA VAL A 169 59.53 -52.56 -56.68
C VAL A 169 59.05 -52.88 -55.26
N ALA A 170 59.54 -53.96 -54.64
CA ALA A 170 59.27 -54.27 -53.24
C ALA A 170 59.77 -53.16 -52.30
N ALA A 171 60.99 -52.64 -52.53
CA ALA A 171 61.55 -51.55 -51.72
C ALA A 171 60.76 -50.24 -51.87
N ASP A 172 60.32 -49.91 -53.09
CA ASP A 172 59.47 -48.74 -53.36
C ASP A 172 58.10 -48.88 -52.70
N ALA A 173 57.50 -50.07 -52.70
CA ALA A 173 56.24 -50.34 -52.00
C ALA A 173 56.36 -50.15 -50.48
N VAL A 174 57.49 -50.55 -49.87
CA VAL A 174 57.79 -50.32 -48.44
C VAL A 174 57.90 -48.81 -48.16
N LYS A 175 58.64 -48.08 -49.00
CA LYS A 175 58.81 -46.63 -48.85
C LYS A 175 57.50 -45.88 -48.98
N ALA A 176 56.68 -46.22 -49.97
CA ALA A 176 55.34 -45.66 -50.15
C ALA A 176 54.42 -45.92 -48.94
N GLY A 177 54.52 -47.11 -48.32
CA GLY A 177 53.80 -47.43 -47.08
C GLY A 177 54.27 -46.61 -45.88
N GLN A 178 55.58 -46.36 -45.75
CA GLN A 178 56.15 -45.51 -44.69
C GLN A 178 55.73 -44.04 -44.87
N ASP A 179 55.82 -43.50 -46.08
CA ASP A 179 55.41 -42.13 -46.38
C ASP A 179 53.91 -41.91 -46.16
N ALA A 180 53.08 -42.91 -46.51
CA ALA A 180 51.65 -42.89 -46.21
C ALA A 180 51.36 -42.85 -44.71
N THR A 181 52.12 -43.60 -43.91
CA THR A 181 52.00 -43.62 -42.45
C THR A 181 52.34 -42.25 -41.84
N VAL A 182 53.48 -41.66 -42.25
CA VAL A 182 53.95 -40.36 -41.72
C VAL A 182 53.00 -39.22 -42.13
N SER A 183 52.52 -39.22 -43.38
CA SER A 183 51.58 -38.19 -43.87
C SER A 183 50.23 -38.25 -43.13
N SER A 184 49.70 -39.46 -42.91
CA SER A 184 48.47 -39.65 -42.14
C SER A 184 48.63 -39.27 -40.67
N GLN A 185 49.75 -39.60 -40.02
CA GLN A 185 50.06 -39.19 -38.65
C GLN A 185 50.11 -37.65 -38.53
N ARG A 186 50.81 -36.97 -39.44
CA ARG A 186 50.91 -35.49 -39.41
C ARG A 186 49.54 -34.82 -39.54
N THR A 187 48.71 -35.30 -40.47
CA THR A 187 47.37 -34.74 -40.69
C THR A 187 46.44 -34.98 -39.50
N MET A 188 46.55 -36.14 -38.85
CA MET A 188 45.81 -36.48 -37.63
C MET A 188 46.22 -35.60 -36.44
N VAL A 189 47.52 -35.34 -36.25
CA VAL A 189 48.02 -34.46 -35.18
C VAL A 189 47.58 -33.02 -35.38
N ILE A 190 47.70 -32.48 -36.61
CA ILE A 190 47.29 -31.10 -36.92
C ILE A 190 45.79 -30.90 -36.69
N SER A 191 44.96 -31.84 -37.17
CA SER A 191 43.50 -31.77 -36.99
C SER A 191 43.09 -31.93 -35.52
N ALA A 192 43.78 -32.76 -34.74
CA ALA A 192 43.58 -32.87 -33.29
C ALA A 192 43.92 -31.56 -32.56
N LEU A 193 45.06 -30.93 -32.87
CA LEU A 193 45.45 -29.64 -32.27
C LEU A 193 44.46 -28.52 -32.61
N LEU A 194 44.00 -28.45 -33.88
CA LEU A 194 43.00 -27.49 -34.30
C LEU A 194 41.66 -27.70 -33.57
N ALA A 195 41.25 -28.96 -33.37
CA ALA A 195 40.05 -29.29 -32.61
C ALA A 195 40.11 -28.80 -31.17
N ILE A 196 41.26 -28.97 -30.50
CA ILE A 196 41.50 -28.49 -29.14
C ILE A 196 41.47 -26.96 -29.10
N ALA A 197 42.14 -26.28 -30.03
CA ALA A 197 42.15 -24.81 -30.09
C ALA A 197 40.73 -24.24 -30.25
N VAL A 198 39.91 -24.83 -31.14
CA VAL A 198 38.51 -24.42 -31.31
C VAL A 198 37.69 -24.70 -30.05
N ALA A 199 37.90 -25.85 -29.38
CA ALA A 199 37.20 -26.17 -28.14
C ALA A 199 37.52 -25.15 -27.03
N VAL A 200 38.79 -24.77 -26.87
CA VAL A 200 39.23 -23.75 -25.90
C VAL A 200 38.64 -22.38 -26.25
N ALA A 201 38.66 -21.97 -27.53
CA ALA A 201 38.08 -20.71 -27.97
C ALA A 201 36.56 -20.66 -27.73
N CYS A 202 35.84 -21.74 -28.03
CA CYS A 202 34.41 -21.85 -27.72
C CYS A 202 34.14 -21.80 -26.21
N ALA A 203 34.90 -22.53 -25.40
CA ALA A 203 34.76 -22.52 -23.94
C ALA A 203 35.01 -21.12 -23.36
N TRP A 204 36.04 -20.43 -23.85
CA TRP A 204 36.33 -19.04 -23.50
C TRP A 204 35.18 -18.11 -23.88
N TYR A 205 34.69 -18.21 -25.12
CA TYR A 205 33.59 -17.37 -25.63
C TYR A 205 32.30 -17.59 -24.82
N ILE A 206 31.92 -18.84 -24.57
CA ILE A 206 30.74 -19.20 -23.74
C ILE A 206 30.87 -18.63 -22.32
N THR A 207 32.07 -18.73 -21.72
CA THR A 207 32.31 -18.21 -20.36
C THR A 207 32.13 -16.68 -20.31
N LEU A 208 32.60 -15.96 -21.32
CA LEU A 208 32.43 -14.51 -21.42
C LEU A 208 30.99 -14.09 -21.74
N ALA A 209 30.33 -14.78 -22.67
CA ALA A 209 29.01 -14.42 -23.16
C ALA A 209 27.88 -14.79 -22.18
N ILE A 210 28.04 -15.88 -21.43
CA ILE A 210 26.96 -16.42 -20.58
C ILE A 210 27.30 -16.33 -19.09
N THR A 211 28.46 -16.86 -18.67
CA THR A 211 28.77 -16.98 -17.24
C THR A 211 28.96 -15.64 -16.54
N ARG A 212 29.58 -14.66 -17.21
CA ARG A 212 29.75 -13.31 -16.63
C ARG A 212 28.42 -12.59 -16.39
N PRO A 213 27.53 -12.40 -17.40
CA PRO A 213 26.22 -11.78 -17.17
C PRO A 213 25.36 -12.51 -16.15
N ILE A 214 25.39 -13.84 -16.11
CA ILE A 214 24.63 -14.61 -15.11
C ILE A 214 25.14 -14.32 -13.69
N ASN A 215 26.46 -14.22 -13.49
CA ASN A 215 27.03 -13.88 -12.19
C ASN A 215 26.64 -12.45 -11.76
N GLU A 216 26.62 -11.49 -12.69
CA GLU A 216 26.13 -10.13 -12.44
C GLU A 216 24.65 -10.15 -12.02
N ALA A 217 23.80 -10.90 -12.73
CA ALA A 217 22.39 -11.07 -12.36
C ALA A 217 22.22 -11.66 -10.95
N VAL A 218 23.05 -12.65 -10.58
CA VAL A 218 23.05 -13.24 -9.23
C VAL A 218 23.50 -12.23 -8.18
N GLU A 219 24.50 -11.40 -8.48
CA GLU A 219 24.96 -10.35 -7.58
C GLU A 219 23.87 -9.31 -7.35
N VAL A 220 23.19 -8.85 -8.41
CA VAL A 220 22.03 -7.95 -8.32
C VAL A 220 20.90 -8.56 -7.49
N ALA A 221 20.58 -9.84 -7.70
CA ALA A 221 19.56 -10.52 -6.90
C ALA A 221 19.95 -10.59 -5.41
N LYS A 222 21.24 -10.81 -5.11
CA LYS A 222 21.75 -10.80 -3.73
C LYS A 222 21.72 -9.40 -3.11
N THR A 223 22.05 -8.35 -3.85
CA THR A 223 21.96 -6.97 -3.35
C THR A 223 20.51 -6.63 -3.02
N VAL A 224 19.57 -6.94 -3.91
CA VAL A 224 18.12 -6.74 -3.67
C VAL A 224 17.65 -7.56 -2.45
N ALA A 225 18.05 -8.83 -2.33
CA ALA A 225 17.70 -9.67 -1.19
C ALA A 225 18.26 -9.17 0.15
N SER A 226 19.41 -8.48 0.11
CA SER A 226 19.99 -7.82 1.29
C SER A 226 19.36 -6.47 1.62
N GLY A 227 18.40 -6.00 0.82
CA GLY A 227 17.75 -4.70 0.97
C GLY A 227 18.50 -3.55 0.28
N ASP A 228 19.61 -3.79 -0.41
CA ASP A 228 20.33 -2.74 -1.13
C ASP A 228 19.74 -2.55 -2.54
N LEU A 229 18.97 -1.47 -2.71
CA LEU A 229 18.38 -1.07 -3.99
C LEU A 229 19.19 0.05 -4.67
N THR A 230 20.40 0.36 -4.19
CA THR A 230 21.23 1.43 -4.79
C THR A 230 22.04 0.98 -6.01
N SER A 231 22.07 -0.35 -6.27
CA SER A 231 22.84 -0.93 -7.37
C SER A 231 22.32 -0.46 -8.73
N ARG A 232 23.23 0.02 -9.58
CA ARG A 232 22.94 0.40 -10.97
C ARG A 232 23.11 -0.81 -11.88
N ILE A 233 22.01 -1.22 -12.49
CA ILE A 233 21.98 -2.37 -13.41
C ILE A 233 22.04 -1.83 -14.83
N GLU A 234 23.17 -2.03 -15.50
CA GLU A 234 23.36 -1.65 -16.91
C GLU A 234 23.22 -2.89 -17.81
N VAL A 235 22.31 -2.82 -18.77
CA VAL A 235 22.06 -3.91 -19.72
C VAL A 235 22.88 -3.64 -20.99
N GLN A 236 23.93 -4.44 -21.23
CA GLN A 236 24.84 -4.25 -22.37
C GLN A 236 24.55 -5.17 -23.58
N THR A 237 23.65 -6.15 -23.44
CA THR A 237 23.30 -7.12 -24.49
C THR A 237 21.79 -7.27 -24.65
N THR A 238 21.33 -7.68 -25.83
CA THR A 238 19.90 -7.92 -26.14
C THR A 238 19.53 -9.42 -26.14
N GLU A 239 20.51 -10.29 -25.89
CA GLU A 239 20.32 -11.73 -25.75
C GLU A 239 19.58 -12.08 -24.43
N GLU A 240 19.32 -13.36 -24.19
CA GLU A 240 18.55 -13.86 -23.03
C GLU A 240 19.12 -13.39 -21.69
N THR A 241 20.45 -13.33 -21.57
CA THR A 241 21.12 -12.83 -20.36
C THR A 241 20.90 -11.33 -20.15
N GLY A 242 20.83 -10.56 -21.23
CA GLY A 242 20.51 -9.13 -21.18
C GLY A 242 19.05 -8.86 -20.85
N GLN A 243 18.13 -9.67 -21.38
CA GLN A 243 16.72 -9.62 -21.01
C GLN A 243 16.51 -9.95 -19.53
N LEU A 244 17.27 -10.92 -18.99
CA LEU A 244 17.27 -11.22 -17.56
C LEU A 244 17.75 -10.02 -16.71
N LEU A 245 18.88 -9.40 -17.06
CA LEU A 245 19.35 -8.19 -16.37
C LEU A 245 18.33 -7.04 -16.50
N GLY A 246 17.69 -6.89 -17.66
CA GLY A 246 16.63 -5.89 -17.88
C GLY A 246 15.42 -6.11 -16.97
N ALA A 247 14.93 -7.34 -16.85
CA ALA A 247 13.85 -7.67 -15.94
C ALA A 247 14.22 -7.43 -14.46
N LEU A 248 15.47 -7.74 -14.07
CA LEU A 248 15.97 -7.44 -12.73
C LEU A 248 16.06 -5.93 -12.48
N LYS A 249 16.44 -5.14 -13.50
CA LYS A 249 16.44 -3.68 -13.45
C LYS A 249 15.03 -3.14 -13.22
N ASP A 250 14.07 -3.58 -14.01
CA ASP A 250 12.67 -3.12 -13.90
C ASP A 250 12.06 -3.50 -12.53
N MET A 251 12.42 -4.69 -12.01
CA MET A 251 12.05 -5.13 -10.66
C MET A 251 12.66 -4.22 -9.59
N ASN A 252 13.97 -3.91 -9.69
CA ASN A 252 14.66 -3.03 -8.75
C ASN A 252 14.05 -1.61 -8.76
N GLU A 253 13.85 -1.02 -9.94
CA GLU A 253 13.23 0.30 -10.08
C GLU A 253 11.79 0.34 -9.52
N SER A 254 11.02 -0.74 -9.71
CA SER A 254 9.69 -0.87 -9.13
C SER A 254 9.72 -0.96 -7.61
N LEU A 255 10.67 -1.73 -7.04
CA LEU A 255 10.87 -1.81 -5.59
C LEU A 255 11.31 -0.46 -5.01
N ILE A 256 12.22 0.28 -5.65
CA ILE A 256 12.60 1.64 -5.26
C ILE A 256 11.36 2.53 -5.16
N ARG A 257 10.49 2.49 -6.18
CA ARG A 257 9.28 3.31 -6.25
C ARG A 257 8.29 2.95 -5.13
N ILE A 258 8.05 1.66 -4.91
CA ILE A 258 7.14 1.17 -3.87
C ILE A 258 7.68 1.53 -2.48
N VAL A 259 8.95 1.23 -2.18
CA VAL A 259 9.57 1.56 -0.89
C VAL A 259 9.57 3.07 -0.65
N GLY A 260 9.87 3.87 -1.69
CA GLY A 260 9.80 5.33 -1.61
C GLY A 260 8.40 5.85 -1.32
N GLN A 261 7.38 5.31 -1.99
CA GLN A 261 5.97 5.64 -1.73
C GLN A 261 5.53 5.23 -0.32
N VAL A 262 5.93 4.04 0.15
CA VAL A 262 5.61 3.58 1.52
C VAL A 262 6.28 4.48 2.55
N ARG A 263 7.57 4.81 2.40
CA ARG A 263 8.29 5.69 3.34
C ARG A 263 7.66 7.09 3.41
N SER A 264 7.34 7.68 2.26
CA SER A 264 6.65 8.98 2.19
C SER A 264 5.24 8.90 2.82
N GLY A 265 4.51 7.81 2.56
CA GLY A 265 3.21 7.55 3.14
C GLY A 265 3.26 7.40 4.66
N THR A 266 4.23 6.65 5.21
CA THR A 266 4.42 6.49 6.66
C THR A 266 4.80 7.80 7.33
N ASP A 267 5.68 8.61 6.72
CA ASP A 267 6.05 9.92 7.25
C ASP A 267 4.83 10.86 7.27
N THR A 268 3.99 10.80 6.24
CA THR A 268 2.73 11.55 6.18
C THR A 268 1.75 11.11 7.26
N ILE A 269 1.59 9.80 7.49
CA ILE A 269 0.72 9.25 8.55
C ILE A 269 1.24 9.64 9.93
N ALA A 270 2.55 9.55 10.18
CA ALA A 270 3.15 9.94 11.45
C ALA A 270 2.91 11.44 11.73
N CYS A 271 3.14 12.30 10.73
CA CYS A 271 2.87 13.73 10.84
C CYS A 271 1.39 14.03 11.10
N ALA A 272 0.48 13.41 10.34
CA ALA A 272 -0.96 13.58 10.52
C ALA A 272 -1.43 13.07 11.89
N SER A 273 -0.91 11.95 12.38
CA SER A 273 -1.23 11.39 13.69
C SER A 273 -0.77 12.31 14.82
N SER A 274 0.42 12.90 14.70
CA SER A 274 0.93 13.91 15.65
C SER A 274 0.07 15.19 15.65
N GLN A 275 -0.41 15.62 14.48
CA GLN A 275 -1.36 16.74 14.37
C GLN A 275 -2.70 16.41 15.02
N ILE A 276 -3.23 15.20 14.82
CA ILE A 276 -4.46 14.73 15.49
C ILE A 276 -4.26 14.70 17.01
N ALA A 277 -3.14 14.16 17.49
CA ALA A 277 -2.84 14.12 18.93
C ALA A 277 -2.79 15.54 19.53
N THR A 278 -2.15 16.49 18.83
CA THR A 278 -2.13 17.90 19.25
C THR A 278 -3.53 18.52 19.24
N GLY A 279 -4.34 18.21 18.21
CA GLY A 279 -5.73 18.67 18.13
C GLY A 279 -6.62 18.09 19.23
N ASN A 280 -6.40 16.83 19.62
CA ASN A 280 -7.11 16.19 20.71
C ASN A 280 -6.73 16.79 22.07
N LEU A 281 -5.48 17.19 22.27
CA LEU A 281 -5.07 17.93 23.48
C LEU A 281 -5.79 19.29 23.58
N ASP A 282 -5.89 20.03 22.48
CA ASP A 282 -6.68 21.28 22.43
C ASP A 282 -8.17 21.03 22.72
N LEU A 283 -8.74 19.99 22.11
CA LEU A 283 -10.13 19.61 22.34
C LEU A 283 -10.37 19.16 23.78
N SER A 284 -9.43 18.44 24.40
CA SER A 284 -9.47 18.08 25.83
C SER A 284 -9.53 19.33 26.70
N SER A 285 -8.61 20.28 26.48
CA SER A 285 -8.56 21.52 27.25
C SER A 285 -9.86 22.32 27.13
N ARG A 286 -10.44 22.39 25.93
CA ARG A 286 -11.72 23.08 25.70
C ARG A 286 -12.90 22.33 26.32
N THR A 287 -12.86 21.01 26.35
CA THR A 287 -13.89 20.17 26.98
C THR A 287 -13.84 20.32 28.50
N GLU A 288 -12.65 20.41 29.10
CA GLU A 288 -12.45 20.71 30.52
C GLU A 288 -12.95 22.13 30.89
N GLU A 289 -12.62 23.14 30.06
CA GLU A 289 -13.11 24.51 30.26
C GLU A 289 -14.64 24.59 30.13
N GLN A 290 -15.22 23.84 29.17
CA GLN A 290 -16.66 23.72 29.00
C GLN A 290 -17.32 23.03 30.20
N ALA A 291 -16.73 21.96 30.73
CA ALA A 291 -17.21 21.28 31.92
C ALA A 291 -17.23 22.24 33.12
N SER A 292 -16.16 23.00 33.34
CA SER A 292 -16.09 24.02 34.40
C SER A 292 -17.14 25.12 34.22
N SER A 293 -17.35 25.59 32.98
CA SER A 293 -18.39 26.59 32.67
C SER A 293 -19.81 26.05 32.90
N LEU A 294 -20.04 24.77 32.60
CA LEU A 294 -21.32 24.10 32.87
C LEU A 294 -21.57 23.94 34.37
N GLU A 295 -20.53 23.64 35.16
CA GLU A 295 -20.61 23.56 36.61
C GLU A 295 -20.99 24.92 37.24
N GLU A 296 -20.34 26.01 36.81
CA GLU A 296 -20.68 27.37 37.25
C GLU A 296 -22.10 27.78 36.82
N THR A 297 -22.51 27.39 35.60
CA THR A 297 -23.86 27.62 35.10
C THR A 297 -24.90 26.84 35.92
N ALA A 298 -24.63 25.57 36.23
CA ALA A 298 -25.50 24.75 37.06
C ALA A 298 -25.67 25.34 38.47
N SER A 299 -24.57 25.76 39.11
CA SER A 299 -24.62 26.44 40.41
C SER A 299 -25.43 27.75 40.35
N SER A 300 -25.23 28.55 39.29
CA SER A 300 -25.99 29.79 39.09
C SER A 300 -27.49 29.51 38.88
N MET A 301 -27.81 28.40 38.19
CA MET A 301 -29.18 27.95 37.98
C MET A 301 -29.83 27.46 39.28
N GLU A 302 -29.11 26.79 40.17
CA GLU A 302 -29.61 26.42 41.50
C GLU A 302 -29.92 27.66 42.34
N GLU A 303 -29.04 28.66 42.34
CA GLU A 303 -29.25 29.94 43.04
C GLU A 303 -30.45 30.71 42.46
N LEU A 304 -30.58 30.77 41.14
CA LEU A 304 -31.73 31.37 40.47
C LEU A 304 -33.03 30.62 40.80
N THR A 305 -33.01 29.29 40.80
CA THR A 305 -34.18 28.47 41.16
C THR A 305 -34.62 28.77 42.59
N SER A 306 -33.67 28.84 43.53
CA SER A 306 -33.91 29.19 44.92
C SER A 306 -34.52 30.59 45.06
N THR A 307 -33.96 31.58 44.36
CA THR A 307 -34.42 32.97 44.39
C THR A 307 -35.83 33.13 43.78
N VAL A 308 -36.11 32.46 42.67
CA VAL A 308 -37.44 32.44 42.02
C VAL A 308 -38.46 31.78 42.95
N ARG A 309 -38.11 30.67 43.61
CA ARG A 309 -38.99 30.03 44.61
C ARG A 309 -39.27 30.95 45.79
N GLN A 310 -38.24 31.61 46.32
CA GLN A 310 -38.39 32.57 47.41
C GLN A 310 -39.28 33.77 46.99
N ASN A 311 -39.15 34.25 45.76
CA ASN A 311 -40.01 35.31 45.22
C ASN A 311 -41.47 34.87 45.10
N ALA A 312 -41.73 33.61 44.71
CA ALA A 312 -43.09 33.07 44.68
C ALA A 312 -43.71 33.04 46.08
N ASP A 313 -42.94 32.57 47.08
CA ASP A 313 -43.37 32.52 48.47
C ASP A 313 -43.61 33.93 49.04
N ASN A 314 -42.73 34.89 48.73
CA ASN A 314 -42.86 36.29 49.12
C ASN A 314 -44.10 36.95 48.49
N ALA A 315 -44.35 36.71 47.20
CA ALA A 315 -45.53 37.23 46.51
C ALA A 315 -46.82 36.67 47.11
N SER A 316 -46.84 35.36 47.44
CA SER A 316 -47.95 34.70 48.13
C SER A 316 -48.20 35.30 49.51
N GLN A 317 -47.16 35.51 50.32
CA GLN A 317 -47.26 36.14 51.63
C GLN A 317 -47.74 37.60 51.53
N ALA A 318 -47.20 38.37 50.59
CA ALA A 318 -47.62 39.75 50.34
C ALA A 318 -49.09 39.83 49.92
N ASN A 319 -49.56 38.87 49.12
CA ASN A 319 -50.97 38.75 48.72
C ASN A 319 -51.88 38.49 49.93
N GLN A 320 -51.49 37.60 50.84
CA GLN A 320 -52.22 37.36 52.09
C GLN A 320 -52.25 38.60 53.00
N LEU A 321 -51.12 39.30 53.12
CA LEU A 321 -51.02 40.51 53.92
C LEU A 321 -51.89 41.64 53.34
N ALA A 322 -51.88 41.81 52.01
CA ALA A 322 -52.75 42.75 51.31
C ALA A 322 -54.23 42.42 51.53
N ALA A 323 -54.64 41.15 51.39
CA ALA A 323 -56.01 40.73 51.67
C ALA A 323 -56.43 41.04 53.12
N SER A 324 -55.55 40.79 54.09
CA SER A 324 -55.79 41.14 55.49
C SER A 324 -55.91 42.65 55.70
N ALA A 325 -55.02 43.45 55.11
CA ALA A 325 -55.05 44.92 55.21
C ALA A 325 -56.33 45.50 54.58
N SER A 326 -56.76 44.97 53.44
CA SER A 326 -58.03 45.32 52.79
C SER A 326 -59.21 45.03 53.71
N GLY A 327 -59.24 43.85 54.35
CA GLY A 327 -60.28 43.49 55.32
C GLY A 327 -60.32 44.43 56.54
N VAL A 328 -59.17 44.88 57.04
CA VAL A 328 -59.08 45.86 58.14
C VAL A 328 -59.57 47.23 57.68
N ALA A 329 -59.17 47.69 56.49
CA ALA A 329 -59.61 48.97 55.93
C ALA A 329 -61.13 49.00 55.67
N MET A 330 -61.71 47.90 55.18
CA MET A 330 -63.16 47.74 55.04
C MET A 330 -63.89 47.87 56.38
N LYS A 331 -63.42 47.18 57.43
CA LYS A 331 -63.97 47.32 58.78
C LYS A 331 -63.80 48.74 59.33
N GLY A 332 -62.67 49.39 59.04
CA GLY A 332 -62.42 50.79 59.37
C GLY A 332 -63.45 51.72 58.72
N GLY A 333 -63.70 51.55 57.43
CA GLY A 333 -64.73 52.27 56.69
C GLY A 333 -66.15 52.08 57.26
N GLU A 334 -66.51 50.85 57.66
CA GLU A 334 -67.78 50.57 58.33
C GLU A 334 -67.89 51.33 59.66
N VAL A 335 -66.86 51.29 60.50
CA VAL A 335 -66.84 52.02 61.78
C VAL A 335 -66.99 53.52 61.56
N VAL A 336 -66.25 54.09 60.61
CA VAL A 336 -66.31 55.52 60.25
C VAL A 336 -67.72 55.89 59.76
N SER A 337 -68.34 55.06 58.91
CA SER A 337 -69.71 55.25 58.43
C SER A 337 -70.72 55.35 59.59
N ARG A 338 -70.62 54.47 60.60
CA ARG A 338 -71.47 54.55 61.80
C ARG A 338 -71.21 55.83 62.61
N VAL A 339 -69.96 56.32 62.66
CA VAL A 339 -69.63 57.58 63.35
C VAL A 339 -70.27 58.77 62.62
N VAL A 340 -70.23 58.80 61.28
CA VAL A 340 -70.94 59.84 60.48
C VAL A 340 -72.43 59.82 60.81
N GLN A 341 -73.08 58.65 60.78
CA GLN A 341 -74.51 58.52 61.11
C GLN A 341 -74.83 59.01 62.54
N THR A 342 -73.93 58.77 63.48
CA THR A 342 -74.05 59.26 64.86
C THR A 342 -73.91 60.78 64.92
N MET A 343 -72.95 61.37 64.20
CA MET A 343 -72.78 62.82 64.11
C MET A 343 -73.98 63.52 63.47
N GLU A 344 -74.57 62.94 62.43
CA GLU A 344 -75.82 63.43 61.82
C GLU A 344 -76.98 63.41 62.83
N SER A 345 -77.09 62.32 63.61
CA SER A 345 -78.11 62.20 64.66
C SER A 345 -77.92 63.23 65.79
N ILE A 346 -76.67 63.49 66.19
CA ILE A 346 -76.32 64.55 67.17
C ILE A 346 -76.64 65.93 66.60
N ASN A 347 -76.31 66.18 65.34
CA ASN A 347 -76.58 67.46 64.66
C ASN A 347 -78.09 67.72 64.60
N ALA A 348 -78.88 66.72 64.19
CA ALA A 348 -80.35 66.79 64.18
C ALA A 348 -80.92 67.05 65.58
N SER A 349 -80.42 66.34 66.59
CA SER A 349 -80.84 66.53 67.99
C SER A 349 -80.50 67.92 68.53
N SER A 350 -79.33 68.45 68.16
CA SER A 350 -78.87 69.77 68.58
C SER A 350 -79.70 70.89 67.93
N ASN A 351 -80.04 70.78 66.64
CA ASN A 351 -80.96 71.72 65.99
C ASN A 351 -82.34 71.72 66.66
N LYS A 352 -82.87 70.54 67.01
CA LYS A 352 -84.13 70.43 67.76
C LYS A 352 -84.07 71.14 69.12
N ILE A 353 -82.92 71.11 69.79
CA ILE A 353 -82.71 71.88 71.03
C ILE A 353 -82.74 73.38 70.73
N VAL A 354 -82.09 73.87 69.67
CA VAL A 354 -82.15 75.29 69.27
C VAL A 354 -83.59 75.76 69.05
N ASP A 355 -84.42 74.93 68.42
CA ASP A 355 -85.84 75.21 68.21
C ASP A 355 -86.59 75.32 69.55
N ILE A 356 -86.39 74.35 70.46
CA ILE A 356 -87.01 74.36 71.80
C ILE A 356 -86.57 75.60 72.60
N ILE A 357 -85.30 75.95 72.58
CA ILE A 357 -84.77 77.13 73.27
C ILE A 357 -85.34 78.42 72.69
N SER A 358 -85.57 78.46 71.37
CA SER A 358 -86.24 79.60 70.72
C SER A 358 -87.70 79.75 71.16
N VAL A 359 -88.41 78.64 71.41
CA VAL A 359 -89.75 78.67 72.03
C VAL A 359 -89.68 79.16 73.48
N ILE A 360 -88.70 78.71 74.27
CA ILE A 360 -88.50 79.15 75.67
C ILE A 360 -88.20 80.65 75.75
N ASP A 361 -87.34 81.17 74.88
CA ASP A 361 -87.07 82.61 74.78
C ASP A 361 -88.34 83.39 74.40
N GLY A 362 -89.15 82.85 73.47
CA GLY A 362 -90.48 83.38 73.14
C GLY A 362 -91.44 83.42 74.33
N ILE A 363 -91.48 82.36 75.16
CA ILE A 363 -92.28 82.30 76.39
C ILE A 363 -91.77 83.32 77.41
N ALA A 364 -90.45 83.44 77.58
CA ALA A 364 -89.84 84.42 78.48
C ALA A 364 -90.18 85.86 78.04
N PHE A 365 -90.14 86.16 76.74
CA PHE A 365 -90.55 87.45 76.20
C PHE A 365 -92.04 87.73 76.47
N GLN A 366 -92.92 86.76 76.17
CA GLN A 366 -94.35 86.88 76.47
C GLN A 366 -94.61 87.12 77.96
N THR A 367 -93.92 86.39 78.84
CA THR A 367 -94.02 86.52 80.30
C THR A 367 -93.54 87.90 80.77
N ASN A 368 -92.47 88.42 80.18
CA ASN A 368 -91.97 89.77 80.45
C ASN A 368 -92.98 90.87 80.05
N ILE A 369 -93.68 90.71 78.92
CA ILE A 369 -94.75 91.62 78.50
C ILE A 369 -95.98 91.51 79.43
N LEU A 370 -96.40 90.29 79.78
CA LEU A 370 -97.47 90.04 80.75
C LEU A 370 -97.17 90.68 82.12
N ALA A 371 -95.95 90.52 82.60
CA ALA A 371 -95.50 91.10 83.87
C ALA A 371 -95.42 92.63 83.81
N LEU A 372 -95.00 93.21 82.69
CA LEU A 372 -95.04 94.66 82.48
C LEU A 372 -96.48 95.17 82.49
N ASN A 373 -97.40 94.52 81.78
CA ASN A 373 -98.82 94.88 81.77
C ASN A 373 -99.42 94.80 83.18
N ALA A 374 -99.09 93.75 83.95
CA ALA A 374 -99.52 93.59 85.33
C ALA A 374 -98.94 94.67 86.26
N ALA A 375 -97.67 95.06 86.08
CA ALA A 375 -97.04 96.13 86.85
C ALA A 375 -97.68 97.50 86.56
N VAL A 376 -98.07 97.77 85.30
CA VAL A 376 -98.80 98.97 84.90
C VAL A 376 -100.19 99.01 85.53
N GLU A 377 -100.94 97.91 85.49
CA GLU A 377 -102.28 97.84 86.11
C GLU A 377 -102.21 97.93 87.64
N ALA A 378 -101.17 97.36 88.26
CA ALA A 378 -100.90 97.49 89.69
C ALA A 378 -100.57 98.95 90.10
N ALA A 379 -99.80 99.67 89.28
CA ALA A 379 -99.55 101.11 89.49
C ALA A 379 -100.83 101.95 89.35
N ARG A 380 -101.74 101.54 88.46
CA ARG A 380 -103.05 102.18 88.24
C ARG A 380 -104.00 102.03 89.42
N ALA A 381 -103.88 100.94 90.19
CA ALA A 381 -104.69 100.66 91.39
C ALA A 381 -104.21 101.37 92.67
N GLY A 382 -103.14 102.19 92.62
CA GLY A 382 -102.65 102.97 93.76
C GLY A 382 -102.12 102.11 94.93
N GLU A 383 -102.38 102.51 96.19
CA GLU A 383 -101.89 101.79 97.39
C GLU A 383 -102.40 100.34 97.50
N GLN A 384 -103.54 100.00 96.89
CA GLN A 384 -104.10 98.64 96.92
C GLN A 384 -103.36 97.67 95.97
N GLY A 385 -102.67 98.20 94.94
CA GLY A 385 -101.92 97.40 93.95
C GLY A 385 -100.48 97.11 94.36
N ARG A 386 -100.02 97.62 95.51
CA ARG A 386 -98.61 97.65 95.89
C ARG A 386 -97.98 96.26 96.02
N GLY A 387 -98.71 95.28 96.57
CA GLY A 387 -98.29 93.88 96.64
C GLY A 387 -98.21 93.20 95.26
N PHE A 388 -99.18 93.50 94.38
CA PHE A 388 -99.19 93.00 93.00
C PHE A 388 -98.06 93.59 92.16
N ALA A 389 -97.70 94.86 92.37
CA ALA A 389 -96.58 95.50 91.68
C ALA A 389 -95.24 94.83 91.99
N VAL A 390 -95.02 94.41 93.25
CA VAL A 390 -93.81 93.68 93.66
C VAL A 390 -93.76 92.30 92.99
N VAL A 391 -94.87 91.55 93.00
CA VAL A 391 -94.95 90.25 92.31
C VAL A 391 -94.74 90.41 90.81
N ALA A 392 -95.35 91.42 90.18
CA ALA A 392 -95.16 91.69 88.76
C ALA A 392 -93.70 92.06 88.43
N SER A 393 -93.01 92.83 89.29
CA SER A 393 -91.58 93.11 89.13
C SER A 393 -90.71 91.86 89.28
N GLU A 394 -91.04 90.97 90.22
CA GLU A 394 -90.31 89.72 90.44
C GLU A 394 -90.50 88.74 89.26
N VAL A 395 -91.74 88.59 88.77
CA VAL A 395 -92.04 87.79 87.57
C VAL A 395 -91.33 88.36 86.34
N ARG A 396 -91.26 89.69 86.21
CA ARG A 396 -90.51 90.35 85.14
C ARG A 396 -89.01 90.06 85.22
N ASN A 397 -88.42 90.16 86.42
CA ASN A 397 -87.02 89.84 86.64
C ASN A 397 -86.71 88.38 86.30
N LEU A 398 -87.58 87.45 86.72
CA LEU A 398 -87.47 86.02 86.41
C LEU A 398 -87.58 85.76 84.89
N ALA A 399 -88.48 86.46 84.20
CA ALA A 399 -88.61 86.38 82.75
C ALA A 399 -87.35 86.90 82.03
N GLN A 400 -86.78 88.02 82.46
CA GLN A 400 -85.51 88.54 81.92
C GLN A 400 -84.33 87.58 82.18
N ARG A 401 -84.26 86.98 83.38
CA ARG A 401 -83.26 85.95 83.70
C ARG A 401 -83.43 84.70 82.83
N SER A 402 -84.68 84.28 82.59
CA SER A 402 -84.99 83.12 81.72
C SER A 402 -84.60 83.39 80.26
N ALA A 403 -84.86 84.60 79.74
CA ALA A 403 -84.45 85.01 78.40
C ALA A 403 -82.92 85.07 78.27
N ALA A 404 -82.22 85.61 79.26
CA ALA A 404 -80.75 85.63 79.29
C ALA A 404 -80.16 84.22 79.28
N ALA A 405 -80.67 83.32 80.13
CA ALA A 405 -80.25 81.92 80.18
C ALA A 405 -80.58 81.17 78.87
N ALA A 406 -81.77 81.40 78.29
CA ALA A 406 -82.13 80.83 76.99
C ALA A 406 -81.16 81.28 75.89
N LYS A 407 -80.76 82.56 75.87
CA LYS A 407 -79.78 83.08 74.91
C LYS A 407 -78.39 82.47 75.08
N GLU A 408 -77.93 82.30 76.32
CA GLU A 408 -76.65 81.62 76.61
C GLU A 408 -76.67 80.15 76.17
N ILE A 409 -77.75 79.41 76.48
CA ILE A 409 -77.91 78.02 76.02
C ILE A 409 -77.96 77.96 74.49
N LYS A 410 -78.71 78.87 73.84
CA LYS A 410 -78.78 78.94 72.38
C LYS A 410 -77.39 79.11 71.77
N GLN A 411 -76.58 80.02 72.32
CA GLN A 411 -75.21 80.24 71.86
C GLN A 411 -74.35 78.97 72.01
N LEU A 412 -74.35 78.32 73.17
CA LEU A 412 -73.59 77.09 73.41
C LEU A 412 -74.01 75.94 72.49
N ILE A 413 -75.31 75.79 72.24
CA ILE A 413 -75.81 74.76 71.33
C ILE A 413 -75.47 75.10 69.88
N SER A 414 -75.55 76.38 69.46
CA SER A 414 -75.11 76.80 68.13
C SER A 414 -73.62 76.52 67.90
N GLU A 415 -72.76 76.79 68.88
CA GLU A 415 -71.33 76.44 68.84
C GLU A 415 -71.12 74.92 68.78
N SER A 416 -71.94 74.14 69.50
CA SER A 416 -71.92 72.68 69.44
C SER A 416 -72.34 72.14 68.07
N VAL A 417 -73.37 72.73 67.43
CA VAL A 417 -73.81 72.38 66.07
C VAL A 417 -72.70 72.63 65.06
N GLU A 418 -72.01 73.76 65.16
CA GLU A 418 -70.87 74.10 64.30
C GLU A 418 -69.71 73.10 64.48
N THR A 419 -69.37 72.79 65.74
CA THR A 419 -68.30 71.83 66.07
C THR A 419 -68.62 70.42 65.58
N VAL A 420 -69.85 69.95 65.77
CA VAL A 420 -70.32 68.65 65.26
C VAL A 420 -70.34 68.63 63.73
N GLY A 421 -70.73 69.74 63.08
CA GLY A 421 -70.68 69.88 61.63
C GLY A 421 -69.25 69.78 61.08
N ALA A 422 -68.28 70.45 61.72
CA ALA A 422 -66.86 70.33 61.39
C ALA A 422 -66.34 68.90 61.61
N GLY A 423 -66.69 68.27 62.74
CA GLY A 423 -66.36 66.87 63.04
C GLY A 423 -66.94 65.90 62.01
N SER A 424 -68.19 66.10 61.59
CA SER A 424 -68.84 65.27 60.56
C SER A 424 -68.12 65.34 59.22
N LYS A 425 -67.62 66.51 58.82
CA LYS A 425 -66.82 66.66 57.59
C LYS A 425 -65.49 65.90 57.67
N LEU A 426 -64.76 66.05 58.77
CA LEU A 426 -63.47 65.36 58.97
C LEU A 426 -63.64 63.83 58.98
N VAL A 427 -64.71 63.33 59.60
CA VAL A 427 -64.99 61.88 59.63
C VAL A 427 -65.41 61.38 58.24
N ALA A 428 -66.17 62.16 57.47
CA ALA A 428 -66.53 61.81 56.10
C ALA A 428 -65.28 61.72 55.19
N GLU A 429 -64.36 62.68 55.30
CA GLU A 429 -63.07 62.68 54.59
C GLU A 429 -62.19 61.49 55.00
N ALA A 430 -62.18 61.13 56.29
CA ALA A 430 -61.53 59.91 56.76
C ALA A 430 -62.16 58.64 56.15
N GLY A 431 -63.47 58.64 55.93
CA GLY A 431 -64.19 57.54 55.26
C GLY A 431 -63.82 57.38 53.79
N GLU A 432 -63.73 58.50 53.06
CA GLU A 432 -63.24 58.53 51.68
C GLU A 432 -61.80 58.01 51.58
N THR A 433 -60.93 58.45 52.49
CA THR A 433 -59.54 57.98 52.58
C THR A 433 -59.45 56.46 52.82
N MET A 434 -60.34 55.89 53.63
CA MET A 434 -60.40 54.42 53.81
C MET A 434 -60.80 53.70 52.51
N GLY A 435 -61.69 54.28 51.70
CA GLY A 435 -62.05 53.76 50.39
C GLY A 435 -60.87 53.79 49.39
N GLU A 436 -60.07 54.85 49.42
CA GLU A 436 -58.84 54.94 48.63
C GLU A 436 -57.79 53.90 49.05
N ILE A 437 -57.66 53.64 50.36
CA ILE A 437 -56.78 52.59 50.88
C ILE A 437 -57.22 51.21 50.36
N VAL A 438 -58.50 50.87 50.44
CA VAL A 438 -59.02 49.59 49.91
C VAL A 438 -58.70 49.45 48.42
N THR A 439 -58.93 50.49 47.63
CA THR A 439 -58.63 50.49 46.20
C THR A 439 -57.14 50.32 45.91
N SER A 440 -56.27 50.97 46.70
CA SER A 440 -54.82 50.87 46.57
C SER A 440 -54.30 49.48 46.94
N VAL A 441 -54.83 48.89 48.00
CA VAL A 441 -54.48 47.52 48.44
C VAL A 441 -54.97 46.47 47.44
N GLN A 442 -56.13 46.69 46.82
CA GLN A 442 -56.61 45.84 45.72
C GLN A 442 -55.60 45.83 44.55
N ARG A 443 -55.09 47.01 44.17
CA ARG A 443 -54.07 47.11 43.12
C ARG A 443 -52.76 46.39 43.49
N VAL A 444 -52.36 46.41 44.76
CA VAL A 444 -51.21 45.61 45.24
C VAL A 444 -51.48 44.11 45.10
N THR A 445 -52.69 43.67 45.42
CA THR A 445 -53.14 42.27 45.28
C THR A 445 -53.08 41.81 43.81
N ASP A 446 -53.52 42.64 42.89
CA ASP A 446 -53.45 42.36 41.44
C ASP A 446 -51.99 42.22 40.97
N ILE A 447 -51.10 43.13 41.40
CA ILE A 447 -49.66 43.06 41.08
C ILE A 447 -49.03 41.78 41.65
N MET A 448 -49.36 41.39 42.88
CA MET A 448 -48.83 40.16 43.48
C MET A 448 -49.31 38.91 42.73
N THR A 449 -50.52 38.94 42.18
CA THR A 449 -51.06 37.88 41.33
C THR A 449 -50.28 37.78 40.02
N GLU A 450 -50.00 38.91 39.37
CA GLU A 450 -49.15 38.96 38.17
C GLU A 450 -47.73 38.46 38.44
N ILE A 451 -47.10 38.88 39.55
CA ILE A 451 -45.77 38.39 39.95
C ILE A 451 -45.79 36.88 40.17
N THR A 452 -46.81 36.34 40.83
CA THR A 452 -46.93 34.89 41.07
C THR A 452 -47.03 34.11 39.76
N MET A 453 -47.81 34.61 38.79
CA MET A 453 -47.90 34.00 37.46
C MET A 453 -46.58 34.05 36.70
N ALA A 454 -45.92 35.21 36.68
CA ALA A 454 -44.62 35.37 36.03
C ALA A 454 -43.54 34.49 36.68
N THR A 455 -43.56 34.36 38.01
CA THR A 455 -42.60 33.53 38.75
C THR A 455 -42.81 32.04 38.47
N LYS A 456 -44.07 31.61 38.27
CA LYS A 456 -44.38 30.24 37.85
C LYS A 456 -43.87 29.94 36.44
N GLU A 457 -44.01 30.89 35.52
CA GLU A 457 -43.46 30.78 34.16
C GLU A 457 -41.93 30.75 34.18
N GLN A 458 -41.29 31.60 34.98
CA GLN A 458 -39.83 31.57 35.19
C GLN A 458 -39.36 30.23 35.73
N SER A 459 -40.05 29.65 36.73
CA SER A 459 -39.72 28.33 37.27
C SER A 459 -39.77 27.26 36.17
N SER A 460 -40.82 27.27 35.33
CA SER A 460 -40.92 26.33 34.23
C SER A 460 -39.83 26.53 33.17
N GLY A 461 -39.44 27.79 32.89
CA GLY A 461 -38.33 28.09 31.98
C GLY A 461 -36.98 27.64 32.54
N ILE A 462 -36.77 27.79 33.85
CA ILE A 462 -35.59 27.31 34.57
C ILE A 462 -35.49 25.78 34.49
N ASP A 463 -36.59 25.03 34.66
CA ASP A 463 -36.59 23.57 34.53
C ASP A 463 -36.17 23.10 33.11
N GLN A 464 -36.60 23.83 32.08
CA GLN A 464 -36.18 23.57 30.69
C GLN A 464 -34.68 23.85 30.50
N ILE A 465 -34.18 24.96 31.05
CA ILE A 465 -32.75 25.27 30.99
C ILE A 465 -31.95 24.20 31.74
N ASN A 466 -32.40 23.75 32.92
CA ASN A 466 -31.74 22.70 33.69
C ASN A 466 -31.63 21.39 32.88
N THR A 467 -32.71 21.00 32.19
CA THR A 467 -32.71 19.85 31.27
C THR A 467 -31.68 20.03 30.15
N ALA A 468 -31.58 21.23 29.56
CA ALA A 468 -30.61 21.52 28.51
C ALA A 468 -29.16 21.49 29.03
N VAL A 469 -28.90 22.01 30.25
CA VAL A 469 -27.59 21.94 30.91
C VAL A 469 -27.19 20.49 31.18
N SER A 470 -28.12 19.65 31.67
CA SER A 470 -27.86 18.22 31.88
C SER A 470 -27.53 17.48 30.57
N GLN A 471 -28.20 17.84 29.47
CA GLN A 471 -27.89 17.29 28.15
C GLN A 471 -26.51 17.76 27.64
N MET A 472 -26.16 19.04 27.87
CA MET A 472 -24.83 19.56 27.55
C MET A 472 -23.73 18.87 28.36
N ASP A 473 -23.95 18.59 29.64
CA ASP A 473 -23.03 17.82 30.48
C ASP A 473 -22.81 16.42 29.92
N THR A 474 -23.89 15.71 29.54
CA THR A 474 -23.80 14.38 28.91
C THR A 474 -22.95 14.41 27.63
N VAL A 475 -23.16 15.40 26.76
CA VAL A 475 -22.36 15.57 25.53
C VAL A 475 -20.91 15.94 25.87
N THR A 476 -20.68 16.72 26.92
CA THR A 476 -19.33 17.10 27.36
C THR A 476 -18.55 15.89 27.85
N GLN A 477 -19.19 15.00 28.62
CA GLN A 477 -18.60 13.72 29.03
C GLN A 477 -18.34 12.78 27.85
N GLN A 478 -19.26 12.70 26.88
CA GLN A 478 -19.04 11.95 25.65
C GLN A 478 -17.88 12.51 24.83
N ASN A 479 -17.74 13.83 24.74
CA ASN A 479 -16.60 14.46 24.06
C ASN A 479 -15.29 14.11 24.77
N ALA A 480 -15.25 14.11 26.10
CA ALA A 480 -14.06 13.69 26.84
C ALA A 480 -13.67 12.24 26.53
N ALA A 481 -14.64 11.32 26.51
CA ALA A 481 -14.40 9.93 26.14
C ALA A 481 -13.90 9.79 24.69
N LEU A 482 -14.52 10.51 23.74
CA LEU A 482 -14.11 10.52 22.33
C LEU A 482 -12.70 11.10 22.14
N VAL A 483 -12.33 12.11 22.92
CA VAL A 483 -10.97 12.68 22.91
C VAL A 483 -9.95 11.64 23.37
N GLU A 484 -10.24 10.88 24.43
CA GLU A 484 -9.38 9.80 24.91
C GLU A 484 -9.25 8.66 23.89
N GLU A 485 -10.36 8.22 23.30
CA GLU A 485 -10.37 7.21 22.23
C GLU A 485 -9.60 7.68 21.00
N ALA A 486 -9.80 8.92 20.57
CA ALA A 486 -9.12 9.49 19.41
C ALA A 486 -7.62 9.69 19.68
N ALA A 487 -7.23 10.05 20.91
CA ALA A 487 -5.82 10.15 21.30
C ALA A 487 -5.14 8.77 21.29
N ALA A 488 -5.81 7.74 21.81
CA ALA A 488 -5.33 6.36 21.75
C ALA A 488 -5.20 5.86 20.30
N ALA A 489 -6.18 6.16 19.45
CA ALA A 489 -6.13 5.81 18.03
C ALA A 489 -4.99 6.52 17.29
N ALA A 490 -4.79 7.82 17.54
CA ALA A 490 -3.68 8.59 16.96
C ALA A 490 -2.31 8.03 17.39
N ALA A 491 -2.14 7.73 18.68
CA ALA A 491 -0.92 7.10 19.20
C ALA A 491 -0.67 5.72 18.57
N SER A 492 -1.72 4.90 18.40
CA SER A 492 -1.59 3.62 17.70
C SER A 492 -1.22 3.78 16.23
N LEU A 493 -1.77 4.78 15.52
CA LEU A 493 -1.41 5.05 14.13
C LEU A 493 0.04 5.52 14.00
N GLU A 494 0.51 6.36 14.92
CA GLU A 494 1.91 6.79 14.99
C GLU A 494 2.85 5.60 15.24
N GLU A 495 2.51 4.70 16.17
CA GLU A 495 3.28 3.48 16.43
C GLU A 495 3.32 2.56 15.19
N GLN A 496 2.19 2.35 14.52
CA GLN A 496 2.11 1.53 13.30
C GLN A 496 2.90 2.15 12.15
N ALA A 497 2.83 3.47 11.96
CA ALA A 497 3.64 4.19 10.98
C ALA A 497 5.14 4.04 11.29
N GLY A 498 5.53 4.14 12.56
CA GLY A 498 6.90 3.90 13.02
C GLY A 498 7.39 2.48 12.74
N LYS A 499 6.56 1.46 13.02
CA LYS A 499 6.87 0.05 12.70
C LYS A 499 7.02 -0.17 11.20
N LEU A 500 6.12 0.39 10.38
CA LEU A 500 6.22 0.30 8.93
C LEU A 500 7.48 0.98 8.41
N ALA A 501 7.78 2.18 8.90
CA ALA A 501 9.01 2.91 8.58
C ALA A 501 10.26 2.09 8.94
N GLN A 502 10.26 1.41 10.10
CA GLN A 502 11.35 0.53 10.51
C GLN A 502 11.49 -0.70 9.60
N VAL A 503 10.39 -1.35 9.22
CA VAL A 503 10.42 -2.50 8.30
C VAL A 503 10.97 -2.10 6.93
N VAL A 504 10.53 -0.96 6.39
CA VAL A 504 11.03 -0.49 5.09
C VAL A 504 12.42 0.13 5.16
N SER A 505 12.91 0.52 6.35
CA SER A 505 14.24 1.10 6.54
C SER A 505 15.40 0.14 6.22
N VAL A 506 15.13 -1.17 6.21
CA VAL A 506 16.08 -2.20 5.75
C VAL A 506 16.44 -1.97 4.28
N PHE A 507 15.51 -1.41 3.48
CA PHE A 507 15.76 -1.10 2.08
C PHE A 507 16.51 0.22 1.93
N ARG A 508 17.75 0.13 1.43
CA ARG A 508 18.60 1.29 1.15
C ARG A 508 18.21 1.85 -0.22
N LEU A 509 17.71 3.07 -0.22
CA LEU A 509 17.45 3.86 -1.41
C LEU A 509 18.58 4.86 -1.61
N ASP A 510 18.97 5.08 -2.86
CA ASP A 510 19.98 6.07 -3.21
C ASP A 510 19.39 7.47 -2.91
N HIS A 511 19.89 8.12 -1.85
CA HIS A 511 19.38 9.42 -1.40
C HIS A 511 19.61 10.55 -2.42
N ASN A 512 20.38 10.28 -3.50
CA ASN A 512 20.69 11.25 -4.55
C ASN A 512 19.79 11.17 -5.79
N ALA A 513 18.81 10.27 -5.83
CA ALA A 513 17.90 10.12 -6.97
C ALA A 513 16.46 10.56 -6.67
N ALA A 514 16.25 11.44 -5.68
CA ALA A 514 15.06 12.27 -5.72
C ALA A 514 15.29 13.33 -6.81
N PRO A 515 14.56 13.35 -7.95
CA PRO A 515 14.42 14.60 -8.65
C PRO A 515 13.86 15.56 -7.62
N ALA A 516 14.51 16.70 -7.46
CA ALA A 516 13.90 17.87 -6.87
C ALA A 516 12.72 18.27 -7.77
N MET A 517 11.63 17.50 -7.75
CA MET A 517 10.31 18.07 -7.85
C MET A 517 10.20 18.94 -6.60
N SER A 518 10.67 20.17 -6.79
CA SER A 518 10.23 21.34 -6.09
C SER A 518 8.80 21.08 -5.64
N ALA A 519 8.66 20.88 -4.34
CA ALA A 519 7.43 21.18 -3.66
C ALA A 519 7.18 22.66 -3.93
N ALA A 520 6.60 22.95 -5.09
CA ALA A 520 5.70 24.06 -5.27
C ALA A 520 4.51 23.71 -4.37
N ALA A 521 4.72 23.94 -3.06
CA ALA A 521 3.62 24.18 -2.16
C ALA A 521 2.74 25.21 -2.87
N PRO A 522 1.45 24.92 -3.13
CA PRO A 522 0.56 26.02 -3.39
C PRO A 522 0.68 26.89 -2.14
N LYS A 523 1.16 28.12 -2.30
CA LYS A 523 0.89 29.17 -1.32
C LYS A 523 -0.62 29.35 -1.34
N ALA A 524 -1.32 28.45 -0.66
CA ALA A 524 -2.61 28.75 -0.10
C ALA A 524 -2.32 29.82 0.94
N THR A 525 -2.51 31.06 0.50
CA THR A 525 -2.71 32.21 1.36
C THR A 525 -3.95 31.93 2.19
N VAL A 526 -3.82 31.07 3.21
CA VAL A 526 -4.68 31.15 4.37
C VAL A 526 -4.24 32.44 5.02
N ALA A 527 -4.95 33.51 4.69
CA ALA A 527 -4.95 34.72 5.48
C ALA A 527 -5.11 34.26 6.92
N ALA A 528 -4.06 34.47 7.72
CA ALA A 528 -4.17 34.36 9.16
C ALA A 528 -5.34 35.26 9.56
N LEU A 529 -6.48 34.64 9.86
CA LEU A 529 -7.52 35.26 10.65
C LEU A 529 -6.82 35.57 11.96
N LYS A 530 -6.38 36.84 12.07
CA LYS A 530 -6.02 37.45 13.34
C LYS A 530 -7.09 37.05 14.33
N ALA A 531 -6.70 36.35 15.38
CA ALA A 531 -7.49 36.27 16.59
C ALA A 531 -8.01 37.70 16.89
N PRO A 532 -9.31 37.91 17.12
CA PRO A 532 -9.76 39.17 17.67
C PRO A 532 -9.13 39.27 19.05
N ALA A 533 -8.16 40.17 19.19
CA ALA A 533 -7.65 40.58 20.47
C ALA A 533 -8.86 41.02 21.31
N ALA A 534 -9.05 40.36 22.45
CA ALA A 534 -10.00 40.78 23.46
C ALA A 534 -9.81 42.29 23.73
N PRO A 535 -10.88 43.10 23.75
CA PRO A 535 -10.75 44.47 24.20
C PRO A 535 -10.51 44.44 25.72
N ALA A 536 -9.31 44.82 26.13
CA ALA A 536 -9.01 45.14 27.51
C ALA A 536 -9.86 46.35 27.93
N LEU A 537 -10.96 46.10 28.64
CA LEU A 537 -11.74 47.14 29.30
C LEU A 537 -10.95 47.66 30.50
N LYS A 538 -10.41 48.88 30.39
CA LYS A 538 -10.07 49.70 31.56
C LYS A 538 -11.33 50.45 32.02
N PRO A 539 -11.57 50.57 33.33
CA PRO A 539 -12.76 51.23 33.86
C PRO A 539 -12.60 52.75 33.76
N ALA A 540 -13.54 53.40 33.06
CA ALA A 540 -13.67 54.85 33.05
C ALA A 540 -14.97 55.25 33.75
N ALA A 541 -14.82 56.26 34.59
CA ALA A 541 -15.74 56.71 35.61
C ALA A 541 -17.09 57.23 35.08
N ALA A 542 -18.04 57.23 36.02
CA ALA A 542 -19.39 57.76 35.91
C ALA A 542 -19.46 59.17 35.34
N SER A 543 -20.40 59.39 34.42
CA SER A 543 -21.01 60.69 34.17
C SER A 543 -22.48 60.54 33.83
N ARG A 544 -23.32 61.18 34.64
CA ARG A 544 -24.76 61.38 34.48
C ARG A 544 -25.08 62.10 33.16
N ALA A 545 -26.11 61.64 32.44
CA ALA A 545 -27.02 62.51 31.70
C ALA A 545 -28.40 61.83 31.49
N LYS A 546 -29.46 62.64 31.57
CA LYS A 546 -30.89 62.33 31.60
C LYS A 546 -31.49 61.95 30.22
N PRO A 547 -32.72 61.42 30.16
CA PRO A 547 -33.27 60.69 29.01
C PRO A 547 -34.02 61.58 28.02
N ALA A 548 -33.99 61.21 26.74
CA ALA A 548 -34.87 61.75 25.70
C ALA A 548 -35.71 60.61 25.11
N ALA A 549 -37.02 60.81 25.15
CA ALA A 549 -38.04 59.93 24.60
C ALA A 549 -38.06 59.96 23.06
N ALA A 550 -38.24 58.79 22.44
CA ALA A 550 -38.85 58.69 21.12
C ALA A 550 -39.53 57.33 20.98
N ARG A 551 -40.86 57.37 21.00
CA ARG A 551 -41.81 56.28 20.85
C ARG A 551 -41.89 55.95 19.35
N ALA A 552 -41.52 54.73 18.96
CA ALA A 552 -41.75 54.22 17.61
C ALA A 552 -42.84 53.13 17.67
N GLU A 553 -43.93 53.40 16.97
CA GLU A 553 -45.08 52.51 16.81
C GLU A 553 -44.69 51.24 16.04
N LEU A 554 -44.89 50.07 16.67
CA LEU A 554 -44.85 48.78 15.99
C LEU A 554 -46.25 48.46 15.43
N LYS A 555 -46.32 48.47 14.10
CA LYS A 555 -47.48 48.08 13.29
C LYS A 555 -47.63 46.55 13.34
N ARG A 556 -48.76 46.05 13.84
CA ARG A 556 -49.12 44.61 13.78
C ARG A 556 -49.53 44.22 12.36
N PRO A 557 -49.16 43.04 11.84
CA PRO A 557 -49.76 42.49 10.64
C PRO A 557 -51.15 41.92 10.92
N ASP A 558 -52.09 42.27 10.04
CA ASP A 558 -53.44 41.75 9.91
C ASP A 558 -53.41 40.30 9.42
N LEU A 559 -54.11 39.41 10.14
CA LEU A 559 -54.41 38.05 9.70
C LEU A 559 -55.92 37.92 9.57
N SER A 560 -56.46 38.37 8.44
CA SER A 560 -57.75 37.92 7.96
C SER A 560 -57.76 37.84 6.43
N SER A 561 -57.82 36.61 5.90
CA SER A 561 -58.63 36.21 4.75
C SER A 561 -58.16 34.89 4.11
N GLY A 562 -59.13 34.07 3.70
CA GLY A 562 -59.00 33.05 2.64
C GLY A 562 -58.70 31.63 3.13
N SER A 563 -59.68 30.83 3.55
CA SER A 563 -60.64 30.07 2.73
C SER A 563 -60.05 28.96 1.86
N LYS A 564 -60.33 27.71 2.29
CA LYS A 564 -60.67 26.49 1.52
C LYS A 564 -59.80 26.09 0.32
N ALA A 565 -59.22 24.88 0.38
CA ALA A 565 -59.53 23.80 -0.57
C ALA A 565 -58.85 22.44 -0.20
N SER A 566 -59.67 21.39 -0.31
CA SER A 566 -59.36 20.04 -0.80
C SER A 566 -58.55 19.07 0.08
N SER A 567 -59.29 18.25 0.84
CA SER A 567 -58.86 16.90 1.23
C SER A 567 -59.24 15.89 0.14
N LYS A 568 -58.24 15.29 -0.51
CA LYS A 568 -58.35 13.98 -1.16
C LYS A 568 -56.95 13.50 -1.52
N VAL A 569 -56.39 12.57 -0.75
CA VAL A 569 -55.41 11.61 -1.26
C VAL A 569 -55.79 10.25 -0.72
N ALA A 570 -56.11 9.37 -1.67
CA ALA A 570 -56.43 7.98 -1.48
C ALA A 570 -55.14 7.17 -1.30
N ALA A 571 -55.29 6.07 -0.57
CA ALA A 571 -54.33 5.00 -0.42
C ALA A 571 -53.81 4.48 -1.77
N THR A 572 -52.51 4.25 -1.85
CA THR A 572 -51.93 3.21 -2.70
C THR A 572 -50.86 2.48 -1.89
N VAL A 573 -50.98 1.16 -1.99
CA VAL A 573 -50.18 0.10 -1.38
C VAL A 573 -48.83 0.01 -2.08
N SER A 574 -47.77 -0.21 -1.32
CA SER A 574 -46.60 -0.96 -1.79
C SER A 574 -45.93 -1.65 -0.60
N GLU A 575 -45.88 -2.97 -0.72
CA GLU A 575 -45.09 -3.92 0.05
C GLU A 575 -43.61 -3.51 0.09
N ASP A 576 -42.95 -3.69 1.23
CA ASP A 576 -41.77 -4.57 1.32
C ASP A 576 -41.35 -4.76 2.79
N GLY A 577 -41.12 -6.02 3.13
CA GLY A 577 -40.97 -6.52 4.48
C GLY A 577 -39.59 -6.30 5.10
N TRP A 578 -39.57 -6.36 6.43
CA TRP A 578 -38.41 -6.69 7.24
C TRP A 578 -38.83 -7.70 8.31
N GLU A 579 -38.13 -8.83 8.28
CA GLU A 579 -38.29 -9.99 9.17
C GLU A 579 -37.84 -9.70 10.61
N GLU A 580 -38.48 -10.40 11.54
CA GLU A 580 -38.12 -10.57 12.95
C GLU A 580 -36.79 -11.32 13.12
N PHE A 581 -35.92 -10.90 14.05
CA PHE A 581 -35.84 -11.47 15.41
C PHE A 581 -34.84 -10.70 16.28
#